data_AF-A0A5B7WTA8-F1
#
_entry.id   AF-A0A5B7WTA8-F1
#
_cell.length_a   1.000
_cell.length_b   1.000
_cell.length_c   1.000
_cell.angle_alpha   90.00
_cell.angle_beta   90.00
_cell.angle_gamma   90.00
#
_symmetry.space_group_name_H-M   'P 1'
#
loop_
_entity.id
_entity.type
_entity.pdbx_description
1 polymer ?
#
loop_
_entity_poly.entity_id
_entity_poly.type
_entity_poly.pdbx_seq_one_letter_code
_entity_poly.pdbx_strand_id
1 'polypeptide(L)'
;MPDPHQVPEPGHAAGQQAPAGKPAGACPGALLGVDVGAARVGVAVAQADSGLALPVSTLRRDAKKNSDRRILLKMVLDRQVTDVYIGEPKSLSGNATESTKMARDYAISLAEEAHEAGIELGVWLIDERLSTVSAHRALHEAGRKSRSHREVVDQAAAVEILQQVLDRKHNQVPIQASRVVIR
;
A
#
# COMPACT_ATOMS: atom_id res chain seq x y z
N MET A 1 -21.87 12.92 68.46
CA MET A 1 -21.90 13.01 66.98
C MET A 1 -21.64 14.47 66.62
N PRO A 2 -20.50 14.83 66.02
CA PRO A 2 -20.30 16.16 65.47
C PRO A 2 -20.55 16.18 63.95
N ASP A 3 -21.12 17.29 63.50
CA ASP A 3 -21.08 17.85 62.14
C ASP A 3 -20.40 19.22 62.30
N PRO A 4 -19.37 19.59 61.51
CA PRO A 4 -19.59 20.58 60.45
C PRO A 4 -18.56 20.57 59.27
N HIS A 5 -19.04 20.78 58.05
CA HIS A 5 -18.35 21.35 56.86
C HIS A 5 -17.16 20.60 56.24
N GLN A 6 -17.34 20.06 55.01
CA GLN A 6 -16.64 20.54 53.79
C GLN A 6 -17.18 19.86 52.51
N VAL A 7 -17.58 20.67 51.53
CA VAL A 7 -17.70 20.29 50.10
C VAL A 7 -16.32 20.40 49.43
N PRO A 8 -16.05 19.62 48.37
CA PRO A 8 -16.24 20.17 47.02
C PRO A 8 -16.74 19.14 45.95
N GLU A 9 -17.55 19.63 45.01
CA GLU A 9 -17.68 19.09 43.63
C GLU A 9 -16.36 19.38 42.85
N PRO A 10 -16.00 18.82 41.66
CA PRO A 10 -16.85 18.19 40.62
C PRO A 10 -16.19 16.98 39.89
N GLY A 11 -16.87 16.41 38.88
CA GLY A 11 -16.19 15.55 37.89
C GLY A 11 -17.09 14.89 36.85
N HIS A 12 -17.32 15.59 35.73
CA HIS A 12 -17.84 14.99 34.50
C HIS A 12 -16.91 13.86 34.02
N ALA A 13 -17.39 12.63 33.94
CA ALA A 13 -16.78 11.58 33.13
C ALA A 13 -17.76 11.21 32.02
N ALA A 14 -17.45 11.71 30.84
CA ALA A 14 -18.16 11.51 29.59
C ALA A 14 -18.52 10.03 29.37
N GLY A 15 -19.74 9.81 28.87
CA GLY A 15 -20.15 8.53 28.33
C GLY A 15 -19.14 8.06 27.30
N GLN A 16 -18.59 6.87 27.52
CA GLN A 16 -17.84 6.14 26.51
C GLN A 16 -18.83 5.71 25.44
N GLN A 17 -19.08 6.60 24.47
CA GLN A 17 -19.62 6.18 23.19
C GLN A 17 -18.57 5.30 22.52
N ALA A 18 -18.82 4.00 22.56
CA ALA A 18 -18.18 3.04 21.69
C ALA A 18 -18.30 3.54 20.24
N PRO A 19 -17.22 3.53 19.44
CA PRO A 19 -17.33 3.94 18.05
C PRO A 19 -18.30 3.02 17.32
N ALA A 20 -19.17 3.66 16.53
CA ALA A 20 -20.25 3.05 15.77
C ALA A 20 -19.81 1.77 15.05
N GLY A 21 -20.61 0.71 15.22
CA GLY A 21 -20.36 -0.60 14.65
C GLY A 21 -20.18 -0.55 13.13
N LYS A 22 -19.15 -1.25 12.64
CA LYS A 22 -18.94 -1.50 11.21
C LYS A 22 -20.21 -2.14 10.61
N PRO A 23 -20.67 -1.71 9.42
CA PRO A 23 -21.77 -2.38 8.74
C PRO A 23 -21.39 -3.85 8.48
N ALA A 24 -22.30 -4.76 8.84
CA ALA A 24 -22.15 -6.19 8.64
C ALA A 24 -21.99 -6.48 7.14
N GLY A 25 -20.76 -6.82 6.72
CA GLY A 25 -20.35 -7.00 5.33
C GLY A 25 -18.96 -6.44 4.99
N ALA A 26 -18.33 -5.67 5.87
CA ALA A 26 -16.97 -5.15 5.69
C ALA A 26 -15.91 -6.23 5.99
N CYS A 27 -15.14 -6.65 4.98
CA CYS A 27 -13.89 -7.41 5.17
C CYS A 27 -12.84 -6.46 5.78
N PRO A 28 -12.28 -6.75 6.97
CA PRO A 28 -11.26 -5.87 7.55
C PRO A 28 -9.96 -5.91 6.72
N GLY A 29 -9.60 -4.76 6.13
CA GLY A 29 -8.24 -4.43 5.74
C GLY A 29 -7.71 -5.12 4.49
N ALA A 30 -8.22 -4.74 3.32
CA ALA A 30 -7.55 -5.11 2.08
C ALA A 30 -6.17 -4.44 2.00
N LEU A 31 -5.22 -5.12 1.38
CA LEU A 31 -3.88 -4.64 1.08
C LEU A 31 -3.73 -4.53 -0.43
N LEU A 32 -3.03 -3.51 -0.91
CA LEU A 32 -2.65 -3.39 -2.32
C LEU A 32 -1.15 -3.50 -2.50
N GLY A 33 -0.74 -4.23 -3.54
CA GLY A 33 0.61 -4.24 -4.07
C GLY A 33 0.66 -3.41 -5.34
N VAL A 34 1.69 -2.58 -5.49
CA VAL A 34 1.84 -1.66 -6.62
C VAL A 34 3.26 -1.69 -7.14
N ASP A 35 3.41 -2.01 -8.42
CA ASP A 35 4.67 -1.88 -9.17
C ASP A 35 4.60 -0.66 -10.09
N VAL A 36 5.53 0.29 -9.91
CA VAL A 36 5.51 1.57 -10.62
C VAL A 36 6.56 1.54 -11.75
N GLY A 37 6.08 1.41 -12.98
CA GLY A 37 6.88 1.55 -14.19
C GLY A 37 6.72 2.92 -14.86
N ALA A 38 7.63 3.23 -15.79
CA ALA A 38 7.62 4.51 -16.53
C ALA A 38 6.36 4.68 -17.40
N ALA A 39 5.81 3.58 -17.92
CA ALA A 39 4.64 3.61 -18.81
C ALA A 39 3.36 3.04 -18.16
N ARG A 40 3.50 2.24 -17.10
CA ARG A 40 2.41 1.45 -16.53
C ARG A 40 2.60 1.26 -15.04
N VAL A 41 1.50 0.97 -14.37
CA VAL A 41 1.46 0.65 -12.94
C VAL A 41 0.73 -0.67 -12.76
N GLY A 42 1.44 -1.70 -12.30
CA GLY A 42 0.83 -2.98 -11.94
C GLY A 42 0.12 -2.87 -10.59
N VAL A 43 -1.05 -3.49 -10.44
CA VAL A 43 -1.82 -3.48 -9.19
C VAL A 43 -2.24 -4.90 -8.82
N ALA A 44 -2.01 -5.28 -7.57
CA ALA A 44 -2.45 -6.51 -6.95
C ALA A 44 -3.22 -6.24 -5.65
N VAL A 45 -4.04 -7.20 -5.21
CA VAL A 45 -4.83 -7.12 -3.98
C VAL A 45 -4.70 -8.39 -3.15
N ALA A 46 -4.80 -8.25 -1.84
CA ALA A 46 -4.94 -9.33 -0.88
C ALA A 46 -5.84 -8.88 0.27
N GLN A 47 -6.46 -9.81 0.98
CA GLN A 47 -7.02 -9.52 2.31
C GLN A 47 -5.90 -9.64 3.36
N ALA A 48 -5.96 -8.88 4.45
CA ALA A 48 -4.93 -8.92 5.48
C ALA A 48 -4.75 -10.31 6.13
N ASP A 49 -5.81 -11.11 6.19
CA ASP A 49 -5.83 -12.49 6.71
C ASP A 49 -5.65 -13.55 5.62
N SER A 50 -5.60 -13.15 4.34
CA SER A 50 -5.36 -14.07 3.23
C SER A 50 -3.87 -14.35 3.04
N GLY A 51 -3.55 -15.59 2.67
CA GLY A 51 -2.18 -15.99 2.31
C GLY A 51 -1.82 -15.77 0.84
N LEU A 52 -2.69 -15.13 0.04
CA LEU A 52 -2.52 -15.07 -1.41
C LEU A 52 -2.79 -13.66 -1.97
N ALA A 53 -1.82 -13.15 -2.74
CA ALA A 53 -1.97 -11.96 -3.56
C ALA A 53 -2.54 -12.31 -4.95
N LEU A 54 -3.46 -11.48 -5.43
CA LEU A 54 -4.13 -11.65 -6.72
C LEU A 54 -3.92 -10.43 -7.62
N PRO A 55 -3.69 -10.64 -8.94
CA PRO A 55 -3.58 -9.52 -9.87
C PRO A 55 -4.93 -8.81 -10.02
N VAL A 56 -4.92 -7.48 -10.08
CA VAL A 56 -6.13 -6.66 -10.25
C VAL A 56 -6.17 -6.04 -11.63
N SER A 57 -5.17 -5.23 -11.95
CA SER A 57 -5.17 -4.46 -13.19
C SER A 57 -3.78 -3.91 -13.50
N THR A 58 -3.62 -3.44 -14.73
CA THR A 58 -2.46 -2.66 -15.17
C THR A 58 -2.96 -1.28 -15.58
N LEU A 59 -2.58 -0.25 -14.84
CA LEU A 59 -2.95 1.13 -15.16
C LEU A 59 -1.93 1.73 -16.12
N ARG A 60 -2.38 2.62 -17.01
CA ARG A 60 -1.48 3.43 -17.83
C ARG A 60 -0.95 4.59 -17.00
N ARG A 61 0.37 4.75 -16.94
CA ARG A 61 1.01 5.85 -16.22
C ARG A 61 0.70 7.18 -16.92
N ASP A 62 0.17 8.15 -16.18
CA ASP A 62 -0.02 9.51 -16.67
C ASP A 62 0.59 10.50 -15.67
N ALA A 63 1.87 10.81 -15.84
CA ALA A 63 2.58 11.74 -14.96
C ALA A 63 2.06 13.19 -15.05
N LYS A 64 1.26 13.53 -16.06
CA LYS A 64 0.73 14.90 -16.24
C LYS A 64 -0.63 15.08 -15.56
N LYS A 65 -1.53 14.11 -15.74
CA LYS A 65 -2.91 14.18 -15.21
C LYS A 65 -3.16 13.26 -14.02
N ASN A 66 -2.20 12.44 -13.66
CA ASN A 66 -2.24 11.53 -12.51
C ASN A 66 -3.49 10.64 -12.51
N SER A 67 -3.95 10.23 -13.69
CA SER A 67 -5.17 9.43 -13.82
C SER A 67 -5.04 8.06 -13.15
N ASP A 68 -3.86 7.47 -13.19
CA ASP A 68 -3.53 6.22 -12.53
C ASP A 68 -3.66 6.32 -11.00
N ARG A 69 -3.18 7.40 -10.37
CA ARG A 69 -3.35 7.58 -8.91
C ARG A 69 -4.80 7.80 -8.51
N ARG A 70 -5.57 8.57 -9.29
CA ARG A 70 -7.01 8.74 -9.03
C ARG A 70 -7.77 7.41 -9.13
N ILE A 71 -7.42 6.56 -10.10
CA ILE A 71 -8.00 5.21 -10.21
C ILE A 71 -7.57 4.35 -9.01
N LEU A 72 -6.31 4.45 -8.57
CA LEU A 72 -5.81 3.73 -7.40
C LEU A 72 -6.52 4.15 -6.11
N LEU A 73 -6.70 5.45 -5.87
CA LEU A 73 -7.46 5.97 -4.72
C LEU A 73 -8.92 5.53 -4.74
N LYS A 74 -9.55 5.48 -5.93
CA LYS A 74 -10.88 4.90 -6.08
C LYS A 74 -10.89 3.43 -5.65
N MET A 75 -9.90 2.64 -6.08
CA MET A 75 -9.76 1.24 -5.64
C MET A 75 -9.55 1.11 -4.14
N VAL A 76 -8.79 2.03 -3.52
CA VAL A 76 -8.58 2.09 -2.06
C VAL A 76 -9.91 2.25 -1.34
N LEU A 77 -10.76 3.18 -1.79
CA LEU A 77 -12.08 3.41 -1.21
C LEU A 77 -13.03 2.22 -1.44
N ASP A 78 -13.16 1.79 -2.70
CA ASP A 78 -14.10 0.74 -3.11
C ASP A 78 -13.79 -0.60 -2.41
N ARG A 79 -12.52 -0.87 -2.08
CA ARG A 79 -12.06 -2.12 -1.45
C ARG A 79 -11.70 -1.98 0.03
N GLN A 80 -11.87 -0.80 0.63
CA GLN A 80 -11.51 -0.52 2.02
C GLN A 80 -10.05 -0.92 2.35
N VAL A 81 -9.13 -0.47 1.49
CA VAL A 81 -7.71 -0.78 1.61
C VAL A 81 -7.12 0.00 2.78
N THR A 82 -6.40 -0.69 3.67
CA THR A 82 -5.70 -0.06 4.80
C THR A 82 -4.26 0.29 4.46
N ASP A 83 -3.60 -0.54 3.64
CA ASP A 83 -2.20 -0.37 3.32
C ASP A 83 -1.92 -0.62 1.83
N VAL A 84 -1.11 0.26 1.25
CA VAL A 84 -0.55 0.15 -0.09
C VAL A 84 0.96 -0.06 0.04
N TYR A 85 1.44 -1.15 -0.56
CA TYR A 85 2.85 -1.52 -0.64
C TYR A 85 3.36 -1.27 -2.06
N ILE A 86 4.33 -0.37 -2.18
CA ILE A 86 4.92 0.04 -3.46
C ILE A 86 6.34 -0.52 -3.54
N GLY A 87 6.65 -1.18 -4.65
CA GLY A 87 7.98 -1.67 -4.95
C GLY A 87 9.01 -0.54 -5.02
N GLU A 88 10.12 -0.66 -4.30
CA GLU A 88 11.24 0.26 -4.34
C GLU A 88 12.49 -0.46 -4.87
N PRO A 89 12.76 -0.40 -6.19
CA PRO A 89 13.95 -1.00 -6.76
C PRO A 89 15.19 -0.30 -6.18
N LYS A 90 16.05 -1.03 -5.50
CA LYS A 90 17.36 -0.52 -5.06
C LYS A 90 18.46 -1.25 -5.80
N SER A 91 19.42 -0.49 -6.32
CA SER A 91 20.61 -1.09 -6.92
C SER A 91 21.39 -1.90 -5.88
N LEU A 92 22.09 -2.97 -6.32
CA LEU A 92 22.99 -3.77 -5.49
C LEU A 92 24.10 -2.93 -4.85
N SER A 93 24.48 -1.82 -5.49
CA SER A 93 25.44 -0.82 -4.99
C SER A 93 24.84 0.12 -3.94
N GLY A 94 23.52 0.04 -3.69
CA GLY A 94 22.78 0.86 -2.74
C GLY A 94 22.37 2.25 -3.24
N ASN A 95 22.81 2.66 -4.43
CA ASN A 95 22.51 3.96 -5.02
C ASN A 95 21.08 4.02 -5.56
N ALA A 96 20.43 5.17 -5.37
CA ALA A 96 19.13 5.47 -5.95
C ALA A 96 19.23 5.58 -7.48
N THR A 97 18.30 4.95 -8.17
CA THR A 97 18.16 5.02 -9.64
C THR A 97 16.97 5.91 -10.00
N GLU A 98 16.80 6.22 -11.29
CA GLU A 98 15.59 6.91 -11.77
C GLU A 98 14.31 6.15 -11.39
N SER A 99 14.32 4.82 -11.44
CA SER A 99 13.20 3.98 -11.00
C SER A 99 12.95 4.07 -9.49
N THR A 100 14.00 4.11 -8.68
CA THR A 100 13.90 4.33 -7.22
C THR A 100 13.24 5.68 -6.91
N LYS A 101 13.69 6.74 -7.59
CA LYS A 101 13.12 8.09 -7.43
C LYS A 101 11.66 8.11 -7.86
N MET A 102 11.33 7.51 -9.00
CA MET A 102 9.97 7.43 -9.51
C MET A 102 9.02 6.71 -8.54
N ALA A 103 9.44 5.59 -7.95
CA ALA A 103 8.64 4.86 -6.97
C ALA A 103 8.40 5.70 -5.70
N ARG A 104 9.44 6.36 -5.18
CA ARG A 104 9.34 7.25 -4.01
C ARG A 104 8.41 8.44 -4.27
N ASP A 105 8.61 9.14 -5.38
CA ASP A 105 7.81 10.30 -5.76
C ASP A 105 6.34 9.88 -5.91
N TYR A 106 6.07 8.71 -6.52
CA TYR A 106 4.72 8.17 -6.63
C TYR A 106 4.09 7.87 -5.27
N ALA A 107 4.85 7.26 -4.35
CA ALA A 107 4.39 6.91 -3.02
C ALA A 107 4.07 8.15 -2.18
N ILE A 108 4.90 9.19 -2.27
CA ILE A 108 4.67 10.48 -1.61
C ILE A 108 3.40 11.14 -2.14
N SER A 109 3.28 11.32 -3.46
CA SER A 109 2.09 11.94 -4.04
C SER A 109 0.81 11.15 -3.76
N LEU A 110 0.87 9.81 -3.73
CA LEU A 110 -0.28 8.98 -3.37
C LEU A 110 -0.71 9.20 -1.91
N ALA A 111 0.26 9.29 -0.99
CA ALA A 111 -0.01 9.55 0.41
C ALA A 111 -0.62 10.95 0.61
N GLU A 112 -0.04 11.97 -0.03
CA GLU A 112 -0.54 13.35 -0.01
C GLU A 112 -1.99 13.42 -0.54
N GLU A 113 -2.26 12.86 -1.72
CA GLU A 113 -3.61 12.86 -2.30
C GLU A 113 -4.62 12.09 -1.44
N ALA A 114 -4.21 10.98 -0.80
CA ALA A 114 -5.05 10.26 0.14
C ALA A 114 -5.38 11.10 1.38
N HIS A 115 -4.38 11.78 1.94
CA HIS A 115 -4.54 12.65 3.09
C HIS A 115 -5.44 13.84 2.80
N GLU A 116 -5.24 14.52 1.67
CA GLU A 116 -6.10 15.61 1.20
C GLU A 116 -7.55 15.17 1.01
N ALA A 117 -7.76 13.91 0.58
CA ALA A 117 -9.08 13.31 0.44
C ALA A 117 -9.67 12.79 1.77
N GLY A 118 -8.96 12.93 2.90
CA GLY A 118 -9.40 12.44 4.21
C GLY A 118 -9.39 10.92 4.35
N ILE A 119 -8.59 10.22 3.55
CA ILE A 119 -8.47 8.76 3.54
C ILE A 119 -7.34 8.34 4.48
N GLU A 120 -7.67 7.55 5.50
CA GLU A 120 -6.66 6.92 6.36
C GLU A 120 -6.00 5.75 5.61
N LEU A 121 -4.85 6.01 5.00
CA LEU A 121 -4.12 5.05 4.18
C LEU A 121 -2.65 4.94 4.61
N GLY A 122 -2.20 3.73 4.92
CA GLY A 122 -0.78 3.41 5.09
C GLY A 122 -0.10 3.25 3.74
N VAL A 123 0.86 4.11 3.40
CA VAL A 123 1.69 3.93 2.19
C VAL A 123 3.09 3.51 2.58
N TRP A 124 3.57 2.41 2.01
CA TRP A 124 4.82 1.74 2.36
C TRP A 124 5.66 1.50 1.11
N LEU A 125 6.96 1.77 1.20
CA LEU A 125 7.95 1.39 0.19
C LEU A 125 8.62 0.08 0.60
N ILE A 126 8.60 -0.94 -0.27
CA ILE A 126 9.19 -2.25 -0.04
C ILE A 126 10.55 -2.34 -0.73
N ASP A 127 11.59 -2.71 0.03
CA ASP A 127 12.93 -2.92 -0.52
C ASP A 127 13.01 -4.24 -1.30
N GLU A 128 13.15 -4.15 -2.63
CA GLU A 128 13.12 -5.30 -3.54
C GLU A 128 14.46 -6.05 -3.66
N ARG A 129 15.49 -5.68 -2.88
CA ARG A 129 16.82 -6.34 -2.93
C ARG A 129 16.81 -7.87 -2.76
N LEU A 130 15.72 -8.42 -2.24
CA LEU A 130 15.54 -9.84 -1.95
C LEU A 130 14.66 -10.58 -2.96
N SER A 131 14.16 -9.92 -4.02
CA SER A 131 13.63 -10.67 -5.16
C SER A 131 14.82 -11.29 -5.91
N THR A 132 14.63 -12.49 -6.47
CA THR A 132 15.66 -13.05 -7.34
C THR A 132 15.73 -12.20 -8.60
N VAL A 133 16.62 -11.20 -8.61
CA VAL A 133 16.86 -10.25 -9.71
C VAL A 133 16.94 -10.94 -11.07
N SER A 134 17.37 -12.21 -11.10
CA SER A 134 17.43 -13.07 -12.28
C SER A 134 16.06 -13.53 -12.82
N ALA A 135 15.09 -13.82 -11.95
CA ALA A 135 13.74 -14.27 -12.35
C ALA A 135 12.92 -13.13 -12.97
N HIS A 136 12.97 -11.94 -12.35
CA HIS A 136 12.30 -10.73 -12.87
C HIS A 136 12.84 -10.27 -14.21
N ARG A 137 14.17 -10.24 -14.34
CA ARG A 137 14.82 -9.78 -15.56
C ARG A 137 14.54 -10.72 -16.73
N ALA A 138 14.51 -12.04 -16.49
CA ALA A 138 14.19 -13.04 -17.50
C ALA A 138 12.73 -12.95 -18.00
N LEU A 139 11.75 -12.78 -17.10
CA LEU A 139 10.34 -12.61 -17.48
C LEU A 139 10.09 -11.30 -18.24
N HIS A 140 10.74 -10.22 -17.83
CA HIS A 140 10.66 -8.93 -18.49
C HIS A 140 11.36 -8.92 -19.87
N GLU A 141 12.51 -9.58 -20.00
CA GLU A 141 13.23 -9.72 -21.27
C GLU A 141 12.52 -10.67 -22.25
N ALA A 142 11.89 -11.75 -21.76
CA ALA A 142 11.12 -12.69 -22.58
C ALA A 142 9.82 -12.07 -23.14
N GLY A 143 9.21 -11.12 -22.43
CA GLY A 143 7.92 -10.53 -22.76
C GLY A 143 7.91 -9.36 -23.76
N ARG A 144 9.07 -9.00 -24.34
CA ARG A 144 9.18 -7.76 -25.15
C ARG A 144 8.32 -7.75 -26.42
N LYS A 145 7.85 -8.90 -26.91
CA LYS A 145 7.24 -9.05 -28.26
C LYS A 145 5.73 -8.80 -28.36
N SER A 146 4.96 -8.75 -27.26
CA SER A 146 3.51 -8.49 -27.33
C SER A 146 3.00 -7.56 -26.23
N ARG A 147 2.05 -6.70 -26.57
CA ARG A 147 1.39 -5.76 -25.64
C ARG A 147 0.64 -6.49 -24.52
N SER A 148 -0.07 -7.58 -24.85
CA SER A 148 -0.81 -8.39 -23.88
C SER A 148 0.11 -9.07 -22.87
N HIS A 149 1.27 -9.56 -23.32
CA HIS A 149 2.25 -10.20 -22.45
C HIS A 149 2.84 -9.22 -21.44
N ARG A 150 3.03 -7.95 -21.83
CA ARG A 150 3.57 -6.96 -20.91
C ARG A 150 2.59 -6.60 -19.79
N GLU A 151 1.29 -6.52 -20.08
CA GLU A 151 0.25 -6.25 -19.07
C GLU A 151 0.21 -7.37 -18.00
N VAL A 152 0.39 -8.63 -18.43
CA VAL A 152 0.52 -9.79 -17.51
C VAL A 152 1.80 -9.70 -16.66
N VAL A 153 2.94 -9.32 -17.26
CA VAL A 153 4.21 -9.18 -16.53
C VAL A 153 4.14 -8.08 -15.48
N ASP A 154 3.54 -6.92 -15.79
CA ASP A 154 3.44 -5.82 -14.81
C ASP A 154 2.54 -6.23 -13.62
N GLN A 155 1.48 -7.00 -13.86
CA GLN A 155 0.64 -7.55 -12.79
C GLN A 155 1.39 -8.57 -11.94
N ALA A 156 2.22 -9.41 -12.56
CA ALA A 156 3.02 -10.39 -11.85
C ALA A 156 4.00 -9.72 -10.86
N ALA A 157 4.62 -8.60 -11.25
CA ALA A 157 5.50 -7.83 -10.36
C ALA A 157 4.73 -7.29 -9.13
N ALA A 158 3.56 -6.70 -9.34
CA ALA A 158 2.72 -6.21 -8.24
C ALA A 158 2.23 -7.33 -7.30
N VAL A 159 1.90 -8.50 -7.85
CA VAL A 159 1.55 -9.70 -7.08
C VAL A 159 2.72 -10.16 -6.22
N GLU A 160 3.93 -10.20 -6.78
CA GLU A 160 5.11 -10.65 -6.06
C GLU A 160 5.47 -9.72 -4.89
N ILE A 161 5.42 -8.40 -5.10
CA ILE A 161 5.62 -7.41 -4.03
C ILE A 161 4.66 -7.70 -2.87
N LEU A 162 3.38 -7.89 -3.18
CA LEU A 162 2.37 -8.11 -2.16
C LEU A 162 2.51 -9.49 -1.50
N GLN A 163 2.80 -10.53 -2.27
CA GLN A 163 2.99 -11.88 -1.74
C GLN A 163 4.17 -11.93 -0.77
N GLN A 164 5.27 -11.24 -1.08
CA GLN A 164 6.41 -11.13 -0.17
C GLN A 164 6.01 -10.50 1.17
N VAL A 165 5.14 -9.48 1.14
CA VAL A 165 4.60 -8.86 2.35
C VAL A 165 3.76 -9.86 3.15
N LEU A 166 2.85 -10.58 2.49
CA LEU A 166 2.00 -11.59 3.14
C LEU A 166 2.83 -12.70 3.78
N ASP A 167 3.79 -13.26 3.05
CA ASP A 167 4.65 -14.35 3.52
C ASP A 167 5.47 -13.93 4.75
N ARG A 168 6.00 -12.71 4.74
CA ARG A 168 6.72 -12.16 5.90
C ARG A 168 5.81 -11.92 7.09
N LYS A 169 4.60 -11.38 6.89
CA LYS A 169 3.60 -11.22 7.96
C LYS A 169 3.23 -12.57 8.56
N HIS A 170 2.96 -13.56 7.73
CA HIS A 170 2.62 -14.93 8.15
C HIS A 170 3.74 -15.57 8.96
N ASN A 171 4.99 -15.44 8.51
CA ASN A 171 6.16 -16.01 9.17
C ASN A 171 6.69 -15.14 10.33
N GLN A 172 6.00 -14.05 10.67
CA GLN A 172 6.40 -13.09 11.70
C GLN A 172 7.83 -12.53 11.50
N VAL A 173 8.25 -12.43 10.24
CA VAL A 173 9.55 -11.88 9.85
C VAL A 173 9.40 -10.39 9.60
N PRO A 174 10.32 -9.53 10.09
CA PRO A 174 10.28 -8.10 9.81
C PRO A 174 10.24 -7.82 8.30
N ILE A 175 9.31 -6.97 7.88
CA ILE A 175 9.24 -6.49 6.49
C ILE A 175 10.26 -5.37 6.32
N GLN A 176 11.10 -5.44 5.28
CA GLN A 176 11.98 -4.33 4.91
C GLN A 176 11.16 -3.26 4.18
N ALA A 177 10.34 -2.55 4.95
CA ALA A 177 9.42 -1.52 4.48
C ALA A 177 9.72 -0.17 5.14
N SER A 178 9.59 0.91 4.40
CA SER A 178 9.62 2.28 4.94
C SER A 178 8.26 2.94 4.77
N ARG A 179 7.67 3.41 5.88
CA ARG A 179 6.41 4.15 5.82
C ARG A 179 6.65 5.54 5.23
N VAL A 180 5.81 5.94 4.29
CA VAL A 180 5.76 7.32 3.80
C VAL A 180 5.08 8.17 4.86
N VAL A 181 5.75 9.24 5.28
CA VAL A 181 5.24 10.19 6.27
C VAL A 181 5.09 11.54 5.59
N ILE A 182 3.87 12.06 5.60
CA ILE A 182 3.55 13.41 5.11
C ILE A 182 3.97 14.39 6.22
N ARG A 183 4.67 15.46 5.85
CA ARG A 183 5.10 16.50 6.78
C ARG A 183 4.18 17.69 6.75
#